data_AF-A0AAN8KQK9-F1
#
_entry.id   AF-A0AAN8KQK9-F1
#
_cell.length_a   1.000
_cell.length_b   1.000
_cell.length_c   1.000
_cell.angle_alpha   90.00
_cell.angle_beta   90.00
_cell.angle_gamma   90.00
#
_symmetry.space_group_name_H-M   'P 1'
#
loop_
_entity.id
_entity.type
_entity.pdbx_description
1 polymer ?
#
loop_
_entity_poly.entity_id
_entity_poly.type
_entity_poly.pdbx_seq_one_letter_code
_entity_poly.pdbx_strand_id
1 'polypeptide(L)'
;MCHIPVFCWISAMVLEHMLKHKREEMPKTLTEMFIHLVVFHTKQKNEKYLGKEETGPHWNKESILSLGKLAFQQLVNGNLIFYEEDLKEAGIDVNEASVYSGLCTQIFKEECG
;
A
#
# COMPACT_ATOMS: atom_id res chain seq x y z
N MET A 1 -19.65 8.33 -0.87
CA MET A 1 -18.36 7.69 -1.23
C MET A 1 -18.56 6.28 -1.78
N CYS A 2 -19.35 5.42 -1.12
CA CYS A 2 -19.60 4.04 -1.58
C CYS A 2 -20.36 3.90 -2.92
N HIS A 3 -20.74 5.00 -3.57
CA HIS A 3 -21.34 4.97 -4.92
C HIS A 3 -20.32 4.65 -6.02
N ILE A 4 -19.02 4.85 -5.74
CA ILE A 4 -17.94 4.45 -6.64
C ILE A 4 -17.41 3.10 -6.13
N PRO A 5 -17.37 2.03 -6.96
CA PRO A 5 -17.04 0.68 -6.52
C PRO A 5 -15.72 0.56 -5.75
N VAL A 6 -14.67 1.25 -6.19
CA VAL A 6 -13.36 1.23 -5.52
C VAL A 6 -13.43 1.78 -4.10
N PHE A 7 -14.16 2.87 -3.88
CA PHE A 7 -14.33 3.43 -2.54
C PHE A 7 -15.22 2.56 -1.68
N CYS A 8 -16.24 1.92 -2.25
CA CYS A 8 -17.06 0.95 -1.51
C CYS A 8 -16.20 -0.21 -0.98
N TRP A 9 -15.33 -0.75 -1.83
CA TRP A 9 -14.42 -1.84 -1.46
C TRP A 9 -13.40 -1.41 -0.40
N ILE A 10 -12.77 -0.24 -0.57
CA ILE A 10 -11.83 0.32 0.42
C ILE A 10 -12.53 0.54 1.76
N SER A 11 -13.71 1.17 1.76
CA SER A 11 -14.49 1.40 2.97
C SER A 11 -14.87 0.10 3.67
N ALA A 12 -15.30 -0.93 2.93
CA ALA A 12 -15.63 -2.24 3.49
C ALA A 12 -14.42 -2.92 4.15
N MET A 13 -13.26 -2.90 3.47
CA MET A 13 -12.03 -3.48 3.99
C MET A 13 -11.54 -2.77 5.27
N VAL A 14 -11.53 -1.43 5.25
CA VAL A 14 -11.13 -0.63 6.42
C VAL A 14 -12.09 -0.88 7.59
N LEU A 15 -13.39 -0.90 7.32
CA LEU A 15 -14.41 -1.16 8.34
C LEU A 15 -14.27 -2.56 8.96
N GLU A 16 -14.06 -3.60 8.15
CA GLU A 16 -13.86 -4.97 8.64
C GLU A 16 -12.66 -5.06 9.59
N HIS A 17 -11.54 -4.44 9.23
CA HIS A 17 -10.34 -4.45 10.08
C HIS A 17 -10.56 -3.68 11.40
N MET A 18 -11.28 -2.55 11.37
CA MET A 18 -11.59 -1.78 12.56
C MET A 18 -12.49 -2.54 13.53
N LEU A 19 -13.49 -3.26 13.02
CA LEU A 19 -14.39 -4.10 13.82
C LEU A 19 -13.63 -5.21 14.54
N LYS A 20 -12.63 -5.83 13.89
CA LYS A 20 -11.77 -6.86 14.50
C LYS A 20 -10.89 -6.33 15.64
N HIS A 21 -10.44 -5.07 15.55
CA HIS A 21 -9.49 -4.48 16.49
C HIS A 21 -10.13 -3.53 17.53
N LYS A 22 -11.47 -3.44 17.56
CA LYS A 22 -12.25 -2.59 18.49
C LYS A 22 -11.69 -1.15 18.63
N ARG A 23 -11.27 -0.53 17.51
CA ARG A 23 -10.88 0.89 17.53
C ARG A 23 -12.11 1.78 17.68
N GLU A 24 -11.99 2.84 18.49
CA GLU A 24 -13.12 3.69 18.89
C GLU A 24 -13.54 4.72 17.83
N GLU A 25 -12.67 5.19 16.93
CA GLU A 25 -13.01 6.29 16.02
C GLU A 25 -12.91 5.91 14.52
N MET A 26 -14.03 6.07 13.81
CA MET A 26 -14.16 5.79 12.38
C MET A 26 -13.53 6.92 11.55
N PRO A 27 -12.82 6.60 10.44
CA PRO A 27 -12.26 7.62 9.57
C PRO A 27 -13.37 8.54 9.04
N LYS A 28 -13.20 9.84 9.26
CA LYS A 28 -14.12 10.91 8.85
C LYS A 28 -13.75 11.50 7.50
N THR A 29 -12.48 11.34 7.09
CA THR A 29 -11.96 11.88 5.84
C THR A 29 -11.45 10.78 4.91
N LEU A 30 -11.40 11.09 3.61
CA LEU A 30 -10.77 10.22 2.60
C LEU A 30 -9.30 9.93 2.96
N THR A 31 -8.57 10.95 3.41
CA THR A 31 -7.18 10.82 3.83
C THR A 31 -7.04 9.84 4.99
N GLU A 32 -7.87 9.95 6.02
CA GLU A 32 -7.89 8.97 7.12
C GLU A 32 -8.18 7.57 6.60
N MET A 33 -9.16 7.42 5.71
CA MET A 33 -9.49 6.12 5.11
C MET A 33 -8.29 5.50 4.36
N PHE A 34 -7.55 6.30 3.59
CA PHE A 34 -6.33 5.85 2.91
C PHE A 34 -5.19 5.53 3.88
N ILE A 35 -5.01 6.30 4.95
CA ILE A 35 -4.05 5.98 6.02
C ILE A 35 -4.38 4.61 6.64
N HIS A 36 -5.65 4.37 6.95
CA HIS A 36 -6.10 3.08 7.47
C HIS A 36 -5.88 1.92 6.50
N LEU A 37 -6.06 2.15 5.20
CA LEU A 37 -5.79 1.16 4.15
C LEU A 37 -4.30 0.77 4.09
N VAL A 38 -3.40 1.76 4.11
CA VAL A 38 -1.94 1.53 4.15
C VAL A 38 -1.54 0.76 5.41
N VAL A 39 -2.14 1.12 6.56
CA VAL A 39 -1.93 0.40 7.82
C VAL A 39 -2.41 -1.05 7.74
N PHE A 40 -3.58 -1.28 7.17
CA PHE A 40 -4.17 -2.61 7.00
C PHE A 40 -3.29 -3.54 6.16
N HIS A 41 -2.97 -3.13 4.93
CA HIS A 41 -2.23 -3.99 3.99
C HIS A 41 -0.89 -4.41 4.55
N THR A 42 -0.25 -3.53 5.29
CA THR A 42 1.10 -3.82 5.77
C THR A 42 1.11 -4.56 7.11
N LYS A 43 0.03 -4.50 7.90
CA LYS A 43 -0.18 -5.44 9.02
C LYS A 43 -0.42 -6.85 8.51
N GLN A 44 -1.32 -7.01 7.53
CA GLN A 44 -1.62 -8.29 6.90
C GLN A 44 -0.35 -8.93 6.28
N LYS A 45 0.57 -8.11 5.77
CA LYS A 45 1.91 -8.54 5.31
C LYS A 45 2.75 -9.21 6.41
N ASN A 46 2.83 -8.60 7.59
CA ASN A 46 3.64 -9.13 8.70
C ASN A 46 3.15 -10.51 9.14
N GLU A 47 1.83 -10.70 9.16
CA GLU A 47 1.20 -11.98 9.53
C GLU A 47 1.43 -13.08 8.47
N LYS A 48 1.36 -12.73 7.18
CA LYS A 48 1.42 -13.71 6.08
C LYS A 48 2.83 -14.23 5.75
N TYR A 49 3.88 -13.43 5.95
CA TYR A 49 5.25 -13.76 5.48
C TYR A 49 6.28 -14.00 6.59
N LEU A 50 6.10 -13.44 7.79
CA LEU A 50 7.12 -13.51 8.85
C LEU A 50 6.78 -14.51 9.98
N GLY A 51 5.57 -15.07 10.00
CA GLY A 51 5.19 -16.18 10.88
C GLY A 51 5.31 -15.93 12.39
N LYS A 52 5.55 -14.68 12.83
CA LYS A 52 5.77 -14.32 14.23
C LYS A 52 4.86 -13.19 14.69
N GLU A 53 4.20 -13.44 15.82
CA GLU A 53 3.64 -12.44 16.73
C GLU A 53 4.80 -11.82 17.56
N GLU A 54 5.73 -11.12 16.91
CA GLU A 54 6.81 -10.40 17.60
C GLU A 54 6.84 -8.93 17.18
N THR A 55 6.40 -8.09 18.13
CA THR A 55 6.93 -6.74 18.43
C THR A 55 7.50 -5.92 17.28
N GLY A 56 6.62 -5.06 16.74
CA GLY A 56 7.01 -3.83 16.06
C GLY A 56 6.86 -3.89 14.54
N PRO A 57 6.51 -2.76 13.90
CA PRO A 57 6.52 -2.69 12.46
C PRO A 57 7.98 -2.82 12.01
N HIS A 58 8.44 -4.02 11.62
CA HIS A 58 9.62 -4.13 10.74
C HIS A 58 9.23 -3.66 9.33
N TRP A 59 8.84 -2.40 9.31
CA TRP A 59 8.59 -1.61 8.14
C TRP A 59 9.78 -0.69 8.14
N ASN A 60 10.60 -0.73 7.09
CA ASN A 60 11.51 0.38 6.94
C ASN A 60 10.61 1.57 6.54
N LYS A 61 10.40 2.51 7.46
CA LYS A 61 9.70 3.79 7.20
C LYS A 61 10.24 4.44 5.93
N GLU A 62 11.51 4.21 5.66
CA GLU A 62 12.24 4.58 4.46
C GLU A 62 11.65 3.96 3.18
N SER A 63 11.20 2.70 3.18
CA SER A 63 10.63 2.05 2.00
C SER A 63 9.28 2.67 1.59
N ILE A 64 8.38 2.97 2.55
CA ILE A 64 7.12 3.68 2.24
C ILE A 64 7.40 5.09 1.74
N LEU A 65 8.35 5.77 2.39
CA LEU A 65 8.72 7.13 2.00
C LEU A 65 9.32 7.15 0.59
N SER A 66 10.18 6.19 0.26
CA SER A 66 10.80 6.04 -1.06
C SER A 66 9.76 5.71 -2.12
N LEU A 67 8.83 4.80 -1.84
CA LEU A 67 7.69 4.51 -2.72
C LEU A 67 6.81 5.74 -2.94
N GLY A 68 6.48 6.48 -1.88
CA GLY A 68 5.69 7.71 -1.98
C GLY A 68 6.41 8.79 -2.79
N LYS A 69 7.73 8.91 -2.63
CA LYS A 69 8.57 9.83 -3.41
C LYS A 69 8.58 9.43 -4.88
N LEU A 70 8.81 8.16 -5.20
CA LEU A 70 8.78 7.65 -6.57
C LEU A 70 7.41 7.89 -7.22
N ALA A 71 6.32 7.54 -6.52
CA ALA A 71 4.96 7.75 -7.02
C ALA A 71 4.67 9.23 -7.30
N PHE A 72 5.13 10.14 -6.44
CA PHE A 72 5.00 11.57 -6.66
C PHE A 72 5.79 12.05 -7.88
N GLN A 73 7.06 11.63 -8.02
CA GLN A 73 7.90 12.00 -9.15
C GLN A 73 7.32 11.51 -10.48
N GLN A 74 6.89 10.25 -10.54
CA GLN A 74 6.27 9.66 -11.73
C GLN A 74 4.95 10.36 -12.06
N LEU A 75 4.13 10.68 -11.06
CA LEU A 75 2.88 11.42 -11.26
C LEU A 75 3.12 12.82 -11.83
N VAL A 76 4.16 13.54 -11.36
CA VAL A 76 4.56 14.85 -11.91
C VAL A 76 4.97 14.73 -13.38
N ASN A 77 5.59 13.62 -13.76
CA ASN A 77 6.01 13.33 -15.13
C ASN A 77 4.87 12.75 -16.00
N GLY A 78 3.69 12.48 -15.43
CA GLY A 78 2.54 11.89 -16.14
C GLY A 78 2.58 10.36 -16.27
N ASN A 79 3.51 9.70 -15.59
CA ASN A 79 3.67 8.25 -15.61
C ASN A 79 2.86 7.60 -14.48
N LEU A 80 2.05 6.60 -14.83
CA LEU A 80 1.19 5.87 -13.89
C LEU A 80 1.64 4.42 -13.64
N ILE A 81 2.63 3.96 -14.41
CA ILE A 81 3.19 2.62 -14.36
C ILE A 81 4.62 2.73 -13.87
N PHE A 82 5.02 1.83 -12.96
CA PHE A 82 6.39 1.72 -12.47
C PHE A 82 7.00 0.44 -13.02
N TYR A 83 8.20 0.56 -13.55
CA TYR A 83 9.01 -0.56 -13.98
C TYR A 83 10.04 -0.93 -12.91
N GLU A 84 10.71 -2.06 -13.11
CA GLU A 84 11.75 -2.54 -12.18
C GLU A 84 12.90 -1.54 -12.05
N GLU A 85 13.24 -0.89 -13.16
CA GLU A 85 14.26 0.14 -13.25
C GLU A 85 13.93 1.34 -12.38
N ASP A 86 12.67 1.78 -12.39
CA ASP A 86 12.18 2.90 -11.57
C ASP A 86 12.34 2.60 -10.07
N LEU A 87 12.06 1.36 -9.67
CA LEU A 87 12.21 0.90 -8.29
C LEU A 87 13.69 0.83 -7.89
N LYS A 88 14.55 0.28 -8.77
CA LYS A 88 16.00 0.21 -8.53
C LYS A 88 16.64 1.59 -8.42
N GLU A 89 16.28 2.54 -9.28
CA GLU A 89 16.78 3.92 -9.23
C GLU A 89 16.33 4.63 -7.94
N ALA A 90 15.13 4.34 -7.46
CA ALA A 90 14.62 4.84 -6.19
C ALA A 90 15.23 4.13 -4.96
N GLY A 91 16.11 3.14 -5.15
CA GLY A 91 16.72 2.35 -4.07
C GLY A 91 15.74 1.41 -3.36
N ILE A 92 14.65 1.03 -4.03
CA ILE A 92 13.61 0.15 -3.52
C ILE A 92 13.91 -1.27 -4.00
N ASP A 93 14.02 -2.22 -3.08
CA ASP A 93 14.19 -3.62 -3.44
C ASP A 93 12.93 -4.12 -4.18
N VAL A 94 13.11 -4.69 -5.37
CA VAL A 94 12.03 -5.17 -6.24
C VAL A 94 11.25 -6.30 -5.56
N ASN A 95 11.93 -7.12 -4.75
CA ASN A 95 11.25 -8.16 -3.98
C ASN A 95 10.40 -7.55 -2.88
N GLU A 96 10.90 -6.52 -2.18
CA GLU A 96 10.11 -5.72 -1.25
C GLU A 96 8.92 -5.03 -1.96
N ALA A 97 9.14 -4.50 -3.16
CA ALA A 97 8.14 -3.85 -4.02
C ALA A 97 7.00 -4.80 -4.39
N SER A 98 7.35 -5.97 -4.93
CA SER A 98 6.44 -7.07 -5.31
C SER A 98 5.66 -7.61 -4.12
N VAL A 99 6.27 -7.62 -2.93
CA VAL A 99 5.61 -7.98 -1.68
C VAL A 99 4.55 -6.95 -1.24
N TYR A 100 4.59 -5.70 -1.74
CA TYR A 100 3.46 -4.75 -1.62
C TYR A 100 2.31 -5.05 -2.59
N SER A 101 2.17 -6.28 -3.12
CA SER A 101 1.09 -6.75 -4.01
C SER A 101 -0.36 -6.36 -3.62
N GLY A 102 -0.61 -5.88 -2.39
CA GLY A 102 -1.86 -5.26 -1.98
C GLY A 102 -2.05 -3.78 -2.34
N LEU A 103 -0.95 -3.02 -2.48
CA LEU A 103 -0.90 -1.61 -2.92
C LEU A 103 -0.45 -1.47 -4.37
N CYS A 104 0.48 -2.32 -4.82
CA CYS A 104 0.94 -2.41 -6.19
C CYS A 104 0.33 -3.65 -6.84
N THR A 105 -0.87 -3.51 -7.41
CA THR A 105 -1.66 -4.66 -7.87
C THR A 105 -1.04 -5.37 -9.08
N GLN A 106 -0.20 -4.68 -9.87
CA GLN A 106 0.60 -5.23 -10.96
C GLN A 106 1.88 -4.39 -11.12
N ILE A 107 3.05 -4.96 -10.82
CA ILE A 107 4.37 -4.30 -11.02
C ILE A 107 4.96 -4.65 -12.39
N PHE A 108 4.39 -5.62 -13.10
CA PHE A 108 4.94 -6.09 -14.36
C PHE A 108 3.86 -6.24 -15.43
N LYS A 109 3.93 -5.37 -16.42
CA LYS A 109 3.55 -5.67 -17.80
C LYS A 109 4.56 -4.98 -18.70
N GLU A 110 5.42 -5.78 -19.33
CA GLU A 110 6.12 -5.35 -20.53
C GLU A 110 5.03 -5.12 -21.59
N GLU A 111 4.79 -3.87 -21.97
CA GLU A 111 3.89 -3.59 -23.08
C GLU A 111 4.62 -3.96 -24.37
N CYS A 112 4.32 -5.14 -24.92
CA CYS A 112 4.67 -5.43 -26.31
C CYS A 112 3.86 -4.46 -27.20
N GLY A 113 4.58 -3.60 -27.92
CA GLY A 113 4.02 -2.61 -28.85
C GLY A 113 3.23 -3.21 -30.01
#